data_AF-A0A0V1GF82-F1
#
_entry.id   AF-A0A0V1GF82-F1
#
_cell.length_a   1.000
_cell.length_b   1.000
_cell.length_c   1.000
_cell.angle_alpha   90.00
_cell.angle_beta   90.00
_cell.angle_gamma   90.00
#
_symmetry.space_group_name_H-M   'P 1'
#
loop_
_entity.id
_entity.type
_entity.pdbx_description
1 polymer ?
#
loop_
_entity_poly.entity_id
_entity_poly.type
_entity_poly.pdbx_seq_one_letter_code
_entity_poly.pdbx_strand_id
1 'polypeptide(L)'
;LAALRKRFWILKGRSAVKRVLRRCVVCRKENARCLNQIMAPLPKNRLVETHAFDNVGIDFAGPLYVKEGRTISKIYICLFTCMATRAIHLEPTSDMTTQSFLAAFRRFISRRGKPSV
;
A
#
# COMPACT_ATOMS: atom_id res chain seq x y z
N LEU A 1 8.82 35.15 13.55
CA LEU A 1 9.66 36.32 13.89
C LEU A 1 8.94 37.64 13.63
N ALA A 2 8.31 37.84 12.46
CA ALA A 2 7.57 39.07 12.14
C ALA A 2 6.55 39.46 13.22
N ALA A 3 5.73 38.51 13.69
CA ALA A 3 4.77 38.75 14.77
C ALA A 3 5.41 39.20 16.10
N LEU A 4 6.54 38.59 16.49
CA LEU A 4 7.25 38.93 17.74
C LEU A 4 7.84 40.34 17.71
N ARG A 5 8.33 40.79 16.54
CA ARG A 5 8.93 42.12 16.37
C ARG A 5 7.94 43.27 16.52
N LYS A 6 6.63 43.01 16.48
CA LYS A 6 5.61 44.02 16.78
C LYS A 6 5.60 44.46 18.25
N ARG A 7 6.13 43.62 19.15
CA ARG A 7 6.04 43.83 20.61
C ARG A 7 7.39 43.75 21.32
N PHE A 8 8.38 43.08 20.74
CA PHE A 8 9.64 42.77 21.42
C PHE A 8 10.85 42.92 20.50
N TRP A 9 11.95 43.46 21.02
CA TRP A 9 13.26 43.46 20.37
C TRP A 9 14.18 42.40 20.99
N ILE A 10 14.24 41.23 20.36
CA ILE A 10 15.03 40.09 20.85
C ILE A 10 16.36 40.02 20.10
N LEU A 11 17.47 40.14 20.83
CA LEU A 11 18.81 39.93 20.28
C LEU A 11 18.94 38.50 19.70
N LYS A 12 19.48 38.38 18.48
CA LYS A 12 19.56 37.11 17.74
C LYS A 12 18.20 36.37 17.61
N GLY A 13 17.09 37.11 17.57
CA GLY A 13 15.73 36.54 17.61
C GLY A 13 15.43 35.48 16.56
N ARG A 14 16.01 35.55 15.35
CA ARG A 14 15.88 34.49 14.33
C ARG A 14 16.44 33.15 14.82
N SER A 15 17.60 33.15 15.48
CA SER A 15 18.24 31.96 16.02
C SER A 15 17.44 31.38 17.21
N ALA A 16 16.92 32.25 18.08
CA ALA A 16 16.05 31.85 19.19
C ALA A 16 14.76 31.17 18.68
N VAL A 17 14.07 31.78 17.70
CA VAL A 17 12.89 31.21 17.06
C VAL A 17 13.22 29.86 16.39
N LYS A 18 14.30 29.78 15.60
CA LYS A 18 14.74 28.51 14.99
C LYS A 18 15.05 27.43 16.04
N ARG A 19 15.59 27.79 17.22
CA ARG A 19 15.87 26.83 18.31
C ARG A 19 14.57 26.27 18.89
N VAL A 20 13.57 27.12 19.12
CA VAL A 20 12.24 26.69 19.60
C VAL A 20 11.54 25.84 18.55
N LEU A 21 11.45 26.31 17.30
CA LEU A 21 10.79 25.58 16.21
C LEU A 21 11.45 24.22 15.94
N ARG A 22 12.78 24.10 16.07
CA ARG A 22 13.47 22.81 15.94
C ARG A 22 13.09 21.81 17.03
N ARG A 23 12.77 22.25 18.25
CA ARG A 23 12.37 21.39 19.38
C ARG A 23 10.87 21.07 19.38
N CYS A 24 10.05 21.91 18.77
CA CYS A 24 8.61 21.69 18.65
C CYS A 24 8.29 20.56 17.67
N VAL A 25 7.68 19.47 18.14
CA VAL A 25 7.30 18.32 17.31
C VAL A 25 6.28 18.69 16.24
N VAL A 26 5.27 19.50 16.61
CA VAL A 26 4.23 19.97 15.67
C VAL A 26 4.87 20.78 14.54
N CYS A 27 5.68 21.79 14.85
CA CYS A 27 6.35 22.58 13.83
C CYS A 27 7.30 21.73 12.97
N ARG A 28 7.94 20.71 13.52
CA ARG A 28 8.82 19.81 12.75
C ARG A 28 8.02 18.97 11.75
N LYS A 29 6.83 18.49 12.12
CA LYS A 29 5.94 17.74 11.24
C LYS A 29 5.37 18.62 10.12
N GLU A 30 4.82 19.78 10.47
CA GLU A 30 4.22 20.71 9.50
C GLU A 30 5.25 21.28 8.50
N ASN A 31 6.49 21.48 8.94
CA ASN A 31 7.57 21.97 8.06
C ASN A 31 8.44 20.83 7.50
N ALA A 32 8.01 19.57 7.63
CA ALA A 32 8.74 18.46 7.03
C ALA A 32 8.72 18.61 5.51
N ARG A 33 9.88 18.41 4.87
CA ARG A 33 9.96 18.38 3.41
C ARG A 33 9.47 17.03 2.91
N CYS A 34 8.79 17.01 1.77
CA CYS A 34 8.53 15.76 1.06
C CYS A 34 9.86 15.07 0.79
N LEU A 35 9.96 13.79 1.16
CA LEU A 35 11.09 12.96 0.79
C LEU A 35 10.95 12.57 -0.68
N ASN A 36 12.08 12.44 -1.36
CA ASN A 36 12.09 11.81 -2.68
C ASN A 36 11.85 10.31 -2.50
N GLN A 37 11.06 9.72 -3.39
CA GLN A 37 10.85 8.28 -3.42
C GLN A 37 12.17 7.58 -3.73
N ILE A 38 12.69 6.82 -2.76
CA ILE A 38 13.85 5.95 -2.99
C ILE A 38 13.31 4.64 -3.57
N MET A 39 13.60 4.37 -4.84
CA MET A 39 13.20 3.12 -5.49
C MET A 39 14.22 2.03 -5.18
N ALA A 40 13.78 0.96 -4.53
CA ALA A 40 14.59 -0.24 -4.38
C ALA A 40 14.73 -0.96 -5.74
N PRO A 41 15.80 -1.75 -5.96
CA PRO A 41 15.90 -2.63 -7.11
C PRO A 41 14.67 -3.52 -7.23
N LEU A 42 14.20 -3.74 -8.45
CA LEU A 42 13.07 -4.63 -8.69
C LEU A 42 13.44 -6.08 -8.28
N PRO A 43 12.51 -6.83 -7.66
CA PRO A 43 12.75 -8.24 -7.33
C PRO A 43 13.09 -9.04 -8.59
N LYS A 44 14.02 -10.00 -8.50
CA LYS A 44 14.41 -10.86 -9.63
C LYS A 44 13.21 -11.55 -10.29
N ASN A 45 12.21 -11.97 -9.52
CA ASN A 45 11.00 -12.64 -10.01
C ASN A 45 10.14 -11.77 -10.95
N ARG A 46 10.40 -10.46 -11.01
CA ARG A 46 9.78 -9.50 -11.95
C ARG A 46 10.62 -9.26 -13.20
N LEU A 47 11.89 -9.65 -13.17
CA LEU A 47 12.88 -9.39 -14.21
C LEU A 47 13.19 -10.63 -15.04
N VAL A 48 13.09 -11.82 -14.44
CA VAL A 48 13.32 -13.09 -15.12
C VAL A 48 12.07 -13.48 -15.91
N GLU A 49 12.24 -13.83 -17.17
CA GLU A 49 11.18 -14.40 -17.99
C GLU A 49 10.81 -15.79 -17.48
N THR A 50 9.57 -15.95 -17.03
CA THR A 50 9.00 -17.22 -16.59
C THR A 50 7.66 -17.45 -17.28
N HIS A 51 7.12 -18.66 -17.18
CA HIS A 51 5.76 -18.92 -17.64
C HIS A 51 4.75 -18.02 -16.90
N ALA A 52 3.62 -17.75 -17.57
CA ALA A 52 2.55 -16.96 -16.97
C ALA A 52 2.06 -17.65 -15.69
N PHE A 53 1.89 -16.87 -14.61
CA PHE A 53 1.46 -17.32 -13.28
C PHE A 53 2.44 -18.26 -12.55
N ASP A 54 3.69 -18.36 -13.01
CA ASP A 54 4.70 -19.16 -12.32
C ASP A 54 5.21 -18.50 -11.03
N ASN A 55 5.31 -17.16 -11.06
CA ASN A 55 5.57 -16.31 -9.89
C ASN A 55 4.36 -15.39 -9.67
N VAL A 56 3.73 -15.47 -8.50
CA VAL A 56 2.44 -14.78 -8.25
C VAL A 56 2.49 -13.94 -6.98
N GLY A 57 2.12 -12.66 -7.12
CA GLY A 57 1.81 -11.80 -5.97
C GLY A 57 0.36 -11.97 -5.57
N ILE A 58 0.10 -12.03 -4.28
CA ILE A 58 -1.24 -12.22 -3.71
C ILE A 58 -1.62 -10.96 -2.94
N ASP A 59 -2.83 -10.48 -3.16
CA ASP A 59 -3.41 -9.37 -2.41
C ASP A 59 -4.94 -9.53 -2.31
N PHE A 60 -5.59 -8.69 -1.52
CA PHE A 60 -7.05 -8.61 -1.41
C PHE A 60 -7.55 -7.21 -1.73
N ALA A 61 -8.55 -7.13 -2.60
CA ALA A 61 -9.33 -5.92 -2.80
C ALA A 61 -10.67 -6.01 -2.05
N GLY A 62 -11.06 -4.93 -1.39
CA GLY A 62 -12.37 -4.81 -0.76
C GLY A 62 -12.41 -3.90 0.47
N PRO A 63 -13.54 -3.89 1.18
CA PRO A 63 -14.74 -4.69 0.89
C PRO A 63 -15.55 -4.16 -0.31
N LEU A 64 -16.14 -5.07 -1.06
CA LEU A 64 -17.15 -4.78 -2.07
C LEU A 64 -18.51 -5.29 -1.62
N TYR A 65 -19.58 -4.72 -2.17
CA TYR A 65 -20.95 -5.12 -1.86
C TYR A 65 -21.61 -5.61 -3.13
N VAL A 66 -21.98 -6.90 -3.15
CA VAL A 66 -22.65 -7.54 -4.28
C VAL A 66 -24.10 -7.78 -3.91
N LYS A 67 -24.99 -7.51 -4.87
CA LYS A 67 -26.41 -7.75 -4.71
C LYS A 67 -26.76 -9.13 -5.27
N GLU A 68 -27.24 -10.00 -4.39
CA GLU A 68 -27.80 -11.31 -4.72
C GLU A 68 -29.30 -11.27 -4.45
N GLY A 69 -30.08 -10.99 -5.50
CA GLY A 69 -31.53 -10.82 -5.38
C GLY A 69 -31.90 -9.62 -4.50
N ARG A 70 -32.51 -9.87 -3.34
CA ARG A 70 -32.89 -8.84 -2.36
C ARG A 70 -31.81 -8.61 -1.29
N THR A 71 -30.78 -9.44 -1.24
CA THR A 71 -29.72 -9.38 -0.24
C THR A 71 -28.51 -8.66 -0.81
N ILE A 72 -27.88 -7.82 0.01
CA ILE A 72 -26.57 -7.24 -0.30
C ILE A 72 -25.55 -7.92 0.61
N SER A 73 -24.62 -8.66 0.01
CA SER A 73 -23.55 -9.36 0.71
C SER A 73 -22.23 -8.63 0.55
N LYS A 74 -21.47 -8.58 1.64
CA LYS A 74 -20.10 -8.08 1.65
C LYS A 74 -19.19 -9.18 1.12
N ILE A 75 -18.36 -8.87 0.14
CA ILE A 75 -17.36 -9.78 -0.41
C ILE A 75 -16.00 -9.09 -0.51
N TYR A 76 -14.98 -9.90 -0.76
CA TYR A 76 -13.64 -9.49 -1.11
C TYR A 76 -13.22 -10.16 -2.41
N ILE A 77 -12.17 -9.64 -3.05
CA ILE A 77 -11.57 -10.25 -4.23
C ILE A 77 -10.13 -10.58 -3.89
N CYS A 78 -9.77 -11.86 -3.92
CA CYS A 78 -8.40 -12.31 -3.88
C CYS A 78 -7.76 -12.08 -5.26
N LEU A 79 -6.68 -11.31 -5.28
CA LEU A 79 -5.93 -10.92 -6.46
C LEU A 79 -4.71 -11.83 -6.60
N PHE A 80 -4.60 -12.54 -7.72
CA PHE A 80 -3.40 -13.29 -8.09
C PHE A 80 -2.73 -12.59 -9.27
N THR A 81 -1.65 -11.86 -8.99
CA THR A 81 -0.93 -11.05 -9.97
C THR A 81 0.30 -11.78 -10.48
N CYS A 82 0.35 -12.07 -11.77
CA CYS A 82 1.52 -12.65 -12.43
C CYS A 82 2.69 -11.65 -12.44
N MET A 83 3.85 -12.06 -11.95
CA MET A 83 5.04 -11.19 -11.91
C MET A 83 5.72 -11.05 -13.27
N ALA A 84 5.59 -12.03 -14.15
CA ALA A 84 6.16 -11.99 -15.50
C ALA A 84 5.34 -11.11 -16.46
N THR A 85 4.00 -11.29 -16.49
CA THR A 85 3.13 -10.64 -17.49
C THR A 85 2.26 -9.51 -16.94
N ARG A 86 2.19 -9.34 -15.61
CA ARG A 86 1.26 -8.41 -14.93
C ARG A 86 -0.22 -8.74 -15.10
N ALA A 87 -0.55 -9.89 -15.68
CA ALA A 87 -1.93 -10.38 -15.72
C ALA A 87 -2.45 -10.62 -14.30
N ILE A 88 -3.71 -10.25 -14.06
CA ILE A 88 -4.37 -10.43 -12.77
C ILE A 88 -5.48 -11.45 -12.92
N HIS A 89 -5.50 -12.47 -12.07
CA HIS A 89 -6.60 -13.41 -11.91
C HIS A 89 -7.37 -13.06 -10.63
N LEU A 90 -8.68 -12.89 -10.76
CA LEU A 90 -9.57 -12.43 -9.69
C LEU A 90 -10.40 -13.60 -9.16
N GLU A 91 -10.36 -13.83 -7.85
CA GLU A 91 -11.19 -14.84 -7.19
C GLU A 91 -12.06 -14.18 -6.10
N PRO A 92 -13.39 -14.17 -6.23
CA PRO A 92 -14.26 -13.64 -5.19
C PRO A 92 -14.23 -14.54 -3.95
N THR A 93 -14.26 -13.91 -2.77
CA THR A 93 -14.34 -14.58 -1.46
C THR A 93 -15.36 -13.88 -0.56
N SER A 94 -15.97 -14.62 0.36
CA SER A 94 -16.91 -14.06 1.35
C SER A 94 -16.20 -13.22 2.41
N ASP A 95 -14.97 -13.60 2.77
CA ASP A 95 -14.14 -12.94 3.77
C ASP A 95 -12.65 -13.07 3.43
N MET A 96 -11.80 -12.50 4.30
CA MET A 96 -10.34 -12.57 4.21
C MET A 96 -9.74 -13.64 5.13
N THR A 97 -10.53 -14.65 5.54
CA THR A 97 -10.00 -15.74 6.38
C THR A 97 -9.13 -16.68 5.57
N THR A 98 -8.26 -17.42 6.25
CA THR A 98 -7.40 -18.44 5.63
C THR A 98 -8.20 -19.49 4.88
N GLN A 99 -9.39 -19.89 5.38
CA GLN A 99 -10.21 -20.90 4.72
C GLN A 99 -10.75 -20.40 3.37
N SER A 100 -11.29 -19.18 3.34
CA SER A 100 -11.75 -18.54 2.11
C SER A 100 -10.61 -18.32 1.12
N PHE A 101 -9.42 -17.95 1.59
CA PHE A 101 -8.23 -17.85 0.77
C PHE A 101 -7.83 -19.21 0.18
N LEU A 102 -7.76 -20.28 0.98
CA LEU A 102 -7.40 -21.61 0.48
C LEU A 102 -8.39 -22.12 -0.57
N ALA A 103 -9.68 -21.82 -0.41
CA ALA A 103 -10.69 -22.12 -1.42
C ALA A 103 -10.46 -21.34 -2.72
N ALA A 104 -10.15 -20.05 -2.64
CA ALA A 104 -9.78 -19.23 -3.80
C ALA A 104 -8.49 -19.72 -4.48
N PHE A 105 -7.48 -20.05 -3.69
CA PHE A 105 -6.19 -20.55 -4.17
C PHE A 105 -6.33 -21.89 -4.91
N ARG A 106 -7.18 -22.80 -4.40
CA ARG A 106 -7.50 -24.05 -5.12
C ARG A 106 -8.17 -23.78 -6.48
N ARG A 107 -9.13 -22.85 -6.55
CA ARG A 107 -9.75 -22.44 -7.82
C ARG A 107 -8.74 -21.84 -8.78
N PHE A 108 -7.87 -20.96 -8.28
CA PHE A 108 -6.77 -20.37 -9.05
C PHE A 108 -5.84 -21.46 -9.62
N ILE A 109 -5.30 -22.35 -8.78
CA ILE A 109 -4.39 -23.43 -9.22
C ILE A 109 -5.07 -24.33 -10.25
N SER A 110 -6.34 -24.67 -10.04
CA SER A 110 -7.10 -25.50 -10.98
C SER A 110 -7.22 -24.87 -12.37
N ARG A 111 -7.16 -23.53 -12.49
CA ARG A 111 -7.27 -22.84 -13.78
C ARG A 111 -5.94 -22.38 -14.36
N ARG A 112 -4.96 -22.04 -13.52
CA ARG A 112 -3.69 -21.40 -13.91
C ARG A 112 -2.45 -22.27 -13.69
N GLY A 113 -2.60 -23.41 -13.01
CA GLY A 113 -1.49 -24.24 -12.57
C GLY A 113 -0.95 -23.80 -11.21
N LYS A 114 -0.14 -24.65 -10.59
CA LYS A 114 0.48 -24.38 -9.29
C LYS A 114 1.68 -23.45 -9.51
N PRO A 115 1.73 -22.27 -8.86
CA PRO A 115 2.92 -21.43 -8.89
C PRO A 115 4.15 -22.17 -8.38
N SER A 116 5.32 -21.79 -8.88
CA SER A 116 6.60 -22.26 -8.36
C SER A 116 7.01 -21.50 -7.12
N VAL A 117 6.67 -20.21 -7.03
CA VAL A 117 6.96 -19.31 -5.90
C VAL A 117 5.81 -18.35 -5.63
#